data_AF-X1EEL7-F1
#
_entry.id   AF-X1EEL7-F1
#
_cell.length_a   1.000
_cell.length_b   1.000
_cell.length_c   1.000
_cell.angle_alpha   90.00
_cell.angle_beta   90.00
_cell.angle_gamma   90.00
#
_symmetry.space_group_name_H-M   'P 1'
#
loop_
_entity.id
_entity.type
_entity.pdbx_description
1 polymer ?
#
loop_
_entity_poly.entity_id
_entity_poly.type
_entity_poly.pdbx_seq_one_letter_code
_entity_poly.pdbx_strand_id
1 'polypeptide(L)'
;MARYPSSLSGRRRGRPIRRTYIISALLVIAVVVAFIYRSGPSGKNKDEPVEPLTDTNVEVEKGTNPLVVVPPEPLVVEPPEPNLLEITPGATADANPEATALITEAMALLNTKPAGIIEARNILNDMLPMPMTGRQRAFVKRKLSELADKWLFSKTVYPQDSL
;
A
#
# COMPACT_ATOMS: atom_id res chain seq x y z
N MET A 1 -44.69 -56.97 15.11
CA MET A 1 -43.34 -57.02 14.50
C MET A 1 -43.01 -55.67 13.90
N ALA A 2 -41.78 -55.22 14.11
CA ALA A 2 -41.30 -53.85 13.92
C ALA A 2 -40.79 -53.56 12.49
N ARG A 3 -40.64 -52.25 12.24
CA ARG A 3 -40.24 -51.50 11.03
C ARG A 3 -38.92 -51.98 10.40
N TYR A 4 -38.73 -51.73 9.10
CA TYR A 4 -37.64 -50.90 8.53
C TYR A 4 -37.79 -50.73 7.00
N PRO A 5 -37.78 -49.49 6.45
CA PRO A 5 -37.47 -49.24 5.05
C PRO A 5 -35.95 -49.06 4.86
N SER A 6 -35.36 -49.87 4.01
CA SER A 6 -33.96 -49.76 3.58
C SER A 6 -33.81 -48.63 2.57
N SER A 7 -33.16 -47.54 2.98
CA SER A 7 -32.69 -46.49 2.08
C SER A 7 -31.23 -46.77 1.74
N LEU A 8 -30.93 -47.04 0.46
CA LEU A 8 -29.53 -47.15 0.02
C LEU A 8 -29.30 -46.38 -1.29
N SER A 9 -28.54 -45.30 -1.11
CA SER A 9 -27.61 -44.71 -2.09
C SER A 9 -28.18 -43.86 -3.24
N GLY A 10 -28.81 -42.74 -2.86
CA GLY A 10 -28.76 -41.54 -3.69
C GLY A 10 -27.32 -41.02 -3.78
N ARG A 11 -26.59 -41.40 -4.85
CA ARG A 11 -25.24 -40.92 -5.19
C ARG A 11 -25.32 -39.45 -5.64
N ARG A 12 -25.61 -38.53 -4.71
CA ARG A 12 -25.49 -37.10 -4.96
C ARG A 12 -24.01 -36.74 -5.07
N ARG A 13 -23.48 -36.82 -6.30
CA ARG A 13 -22.32 -36.03 -6.76
C ARG A 13 -22.71 -34.56 -6.65
N GLY A 14 -22.58 -34.04 -5.44
CA GLY A 14 -23.00 -32.70 -5.13
C GLY A 14 -22.21 -32.27 -3.93
N ARG A 15 -20.93 -31.94 -4.16
CA ARG A 15 -20.16 -30.90 -3.46
C ARG A 15 -18.66 -31.03 -3.77
N PRO A 16 -17.87 -29.95 -3.68
CA PRO A 16 -18.28 -28.57 -3.48
C PRO A 16 -17.37 -27.53 -4.16
N ILE A 17 -17.98 -26.54 -4.79
CA ILE A 17 -17.33 -25.23 -5.06
C ILE A 17 -16.74 -24.64 -3.76
N ARG A 18 -17.31 -24.97 -2.59
CA ARG A 18 -16.75 -24.60 -1.28
C ARG A 18 -15.38 -25.21 -0.94
N ARG A 19 -15.01 -26.40 -1.45
CA ARG A 19 -13.67 -26.99 -1.19
C ARG A 19 -12.60 -26.35 -2.06
N THR A 20 -12.92 -25.94 -3.29
CA THR A 20 -11.95 -25.25 -4.13
C THR A 20 -11.56 -23.91 -3.53
N TYR A 21 -12.49 -23.17 -2.90
CA TYR A 21 -12.17 -21.96 -2.15
C TYR A 21 -11.29 -22.20 -0.92
N ILE A 22 -11.52 -23.30 -0.19
CA ILE A 22 -10.69 -23.66 0.96
C ILE A 22 -9.25 -23.97 0.50
N ILE A 23 -9.12 -24.73 -0.58
CA ILE A 23 -7.81 -25.09 -1.15
C ILE A 23 -7.11 -23.85 -1.73
N SER A 24 -7.82 -22.96 -2.43
CA SER A 24 -7.23 -21.73 -2.96
C SER A 24 -6.79 -20.78 -1.85
N ALA A 25 -7.57 -20.64 -0.78
CA ALA A 25 -7.18 -19.82 0.37
C ALA A 25 -5.92 -20.37 1.06
N LEU A 26 -5.80 -21.69 1.23
CA LEU A 26 -4.59 -22.32 1.77
C LEU A 26 -3.37 -22.10 0.89
N LEU A 27 -3.53 -22.14 -0.44
CA LEU A 27 -2.45 -21.88 -1.39
C LEU A 27 -1.92 -20.45 -1.31
N VAL A 28 -2.81 -19.45 -1.20
CA VAL A 28 -2.42 -18.04 -1.06
C VAL A 28 -1.66 -17.83 0.25
N ILE A 29 -2.14 -18.40 1.36
CA ILE A 29 -1.45 -18.32 2.65
C ILE A 29 -0.06 -18.95 2.57
N ALA A 30 0.07 -20.11 1.94
CA ALA A 30 1.36 -20.79 1.78
C ALA A 30 2.36 -19.95 0.96
N VAL A 31 1.91 -19.25 -0.10
CA VAL A 31 2.77 -18.35 -0.89
C VAL A 31 3.23 -17.15 -0.08
N VAL A 32 2.34 -16.52 0.69
CA VAL A 32 2.69 -15.37 1.54
C VAL A 32 3.71 -15.77 2.61
N VAL A 33 3.49 -16.91 3.27
CA VAL A 33 4.43 -17.49 4.24
C VAL A 33 5.77 -17.77 3.56
N ALA A 34 5.78 -18.47 2.42
CA ALA A 34 7.01 -18.73 1.69
C ALA A 34 7.75 -17.44 1.29
N PHE A 35 7.05 -16.36 0.93
CA PHE A 35 7.67 -15.08 0.60
C PHE A 35 8.31 -14.41 1.82
N ILE A 36 7.65 -14.46 2.98
CA ILE A 36 8.18 -13.91 4.24
C ILE A 36 9.40 -14.72 4.71
N TYR A 37 9.33 -16.04 4.66
CA TYR A 37 10.42 -16.91 5.13
C TYR A 37 11.56 -17.06 4.11
N ARG A 38 11.31 -16.88 2.81
CA ARG A 38 12.34 -16.82 1.76
C ARG A 38 13.03 -15.45 1.69
N SER A 39 12.35 -14.40 2.16
CA SER A 39 12.90 -13.03 2.27
C SER A 39 13.39 -12.71 3.69
N GLY A 40 13.36 -13.68 4.60
CA GLY A 40 13.99 -13.61 5.93
C GLY A 40 15.51 -13.69 5.84
N PRO A 41 16.23 -13.16 6.84
CA PRO A 41 17.51 -12.49 6.65
C PRO A 41 18.56 -13.44 6.10
N SER A 42 19.13 -13.07 4.96
CA SER A 42 20.42 -13.57 4.52
C SER A 42 21.46 -13.12 5.55
N GLY A 43 21.55 -13.87 6.63
CA GLY A 43 22.63 -13.85 7.59
C GLY A 43 23.88 -14.31 6.85
N LYS A 44 24.57 -13.34 6.24
CA LYS A 44 25.95 -13.52 5.77
C LYS A 44 26.83 -13.65 7.00
N ASN A 45 26.82 -14.82 7.63
CA ASN A 45 27.94 -15.21 8.48
C ASN A 45 29.10 -15.49 7.53
N LYS A 46 29.94 -14.48 7.36
CA LYS A 46 31.26 -14.64 6.77
C LYS A 46 32.10 -15.37 7.81
N ASP A 47 32.06 -16.69 7.76
CA ASP A 47 33.15 -17.48 8.32
C ASP A 47 34.30 -17.41 7.30
N GLU A 48 35.29 -16.60 7.66
CA GLU A 48 36.61 -16.56 7.07
C GLU A 48 37.34 -17.89 7.35
N PRO A 49 38.06 -18.42 6.35
CA PRO A 49 39.36 -19.01 6.64
C PRO A 49 40.45 -18.52 5.65
N VAL A 50 41.39 -17.74 6.19
CA VAL A 50 42.86 -17.94 6.15
C VAL A 50 43.52 -18.27 4.78
N GLU A 51 44.16 -17.23 4.22
CA GLU A 51 45.48 -17.14 3.53
C GLU A 51 45.80 -17.98 2.26
N PRO A 52 46.84 -17.66 1.43
CA PRO A 52 47.85 -16.57 1.51
C PRO A 52 48.08 -15.73 0.24
N LEU A 53 48.66 -14.55 0.48
CA LEU A 53 49.59 -13.74 -0.32
C LEU A 53 49.95 -14.22 -1.75
N THR A 54 49.79 -13.32 -2.72
CA THR A 54 50.80 -13.13 -3.78
C THR A 54 50.71 -11.72 -4.36
N ASP A 55 51.70 -10.91 -3.99
CA ASP A 55 52.09 -9.70 -4.70
C ASP A 55 52.53 -10.05 -6.12
N THR A 56 52.02 -9.35 -7.14
CA THR A 56 52.81 -9.11 -8.36
C THR A 56 52.38 -7.80 -9.01
N ASN A 57 53.20 -6.78 -8.73
CA ASN A 57 53.27 -5.51 -9.42
C ASN A 57 54.00 -5.70 -10.76
N VAL A 58 53.39 -5.31 -11.89
CA VAL A 58 54.11 -4.93 -13.13
C VAL A 58 53.37 -3.76 -13.79
N GLU A 59 53.82 -2.57 -13.40
CA GLU A 59 54.14 -1.39 -14.22
C GLU A 59 54.11 -1.56 -15.75
N VAL A 60 53.49 -0.62 -16.48
CA VAL A 60 54.11 0.15 -17.59
C VAL A 60 53.10 1.06 -18.32
N GLU A 61 53.52 2.32 -18.43
CA GLU A 61 53.25 3.38 -19.42
C GLU A 61 51.88 4.04 -19.66
N LYS A 62 51.76 5.15 -18.95
CA LYS A 62 51.25 6.47 -19.34
C LYS A 62 51.58 6.93 -20.79
N GLY A 63 50.55 7.37 -21.51
CA GLY A 63 50.65 8.51 -22.43
C GLY A 63 49.95 8.35 -23.79
N THR A 64 48.81 9.01 -23.97
CA THR A 64 48.38 9.81 -25.16
C THR A 64 46.85 10.03 -25.12
N ASN A 65 46.42 11.26 -24.87
CA ASN A 65 45.11 11.81 -25.28
C ASN A 65 45.23 12.31 -26.74
N PRO A 66 44.17 12.58 -27.56
CA PRO A 66 42.81 12.98 -27.14
C PRO A 66 41.62 12.52 -28.06
N LEU A 67 40.40 12.83 -27.60
CA LEU A 67 39.19 13.26 -28.34
C LEU A 67 38.56 12.40 -29.46
N VAL A 68 37.23 12.26 -29.34
CA VAL A 68 36.19 12.01 -30.37
C VAL A 68 36.03 10.57 -30.84
N VAL A 69 34.86 9.96 -30.55
CA VAL A 69 33.88 9.45 -31.54
C VAL A 69 32.58 9.11 -30.81
N VAL A 70 31.51 9.76 -31.24
CA VAL A 70 30.10 9.46 -30.94
C VAL A 70 29.66 8.22 -31.73
N PRO A 71 28.90 7.30 -31.12
CA PRO A 71 27.95 6.46 -31.85
C PRO A 71 26.49 6.76 -31.40
N PRO A 72 25.51 6.81 -32.32
CA PRO A 72 24.14 7.24 -32.03
C PRO A 72 23.32 6.12 -31.40
N GLU A 73 22.70 6.38 -30.25
CA GLU A 73 21.74 5.47 -29.61
C GLU A 73 20.31 5.81 -30.06
N PRO A 74 19.42 4.82 -30.27
CA PRO A 74 18.17 5.00 -31.02
C PRO A 74 17.11 5.78 -30.25
N LEU A 75 16.41 6.64 -30.98
CA LEU A 75 15.19 7.35 -30.56
C LEU A 75 14.12 6.36 -30.06
N VAL A 76 13.98 6.24 -28.73
CA VAL A 76 12.78 5.67 -28.11
C VAL A 76 11.84 6.84 -27.80
N VAL A 77 10.72 6.86 -28.53
CA VAL A 77 9.61 7.77 -28.37
C VAL A 77 8.95 7.51 -27.00
N GLU A 78 9.09 8.47 -26.08
CA GLU A 78 8.38 8.48 -24.80
C GLU A 78 6.98 9.11 -25.00
N PRO A 79 5.89 8.47 -24.53
CA PRO A 79 4.54 9.03 -24.62
C PRO A 79 4.39 10.26 -23.69
N PRO A 80 3.62 11.29 -24.07
CA PRO A 80 3.59 12.55 -23.34
C PRO A 80 3.00 12.38 -21.94
N GLU A 81 3.79 12.71 -20.92
CA GLU A 81 3.32 12.88 -19.54
C GLU A 81 2.22 13.96 -19.50
N PRO A 82 1.09 13.71 -18.83
CA PRO A 82 0.14 14.79 -18.54
C PRO A 82 0.82 15.76 -17.57
N ASN A 83 0.93 17.03 -17.99
CA ASN A 83 1.34 18.15 -17.16
C ASN A 83 0.52 18.19 -15.87
N LEU A 84 0.98 17.51 -14.82
CA LEU A 84 0.63 17.83 -13.46
C LEU A 84 1.35 19.15 -13.17
N LEU A 85 0.60 20.24 -13.28
CA LEU A 85 0.97 21.51 -12.68
C LEU A 85 1.37 21.22 -11.23
N GLU A 86 2.67 21.23 -10.99
CA GLU A 86 3.28 21.16 -9.68
C GLU A 86 2.93 22.47 -8.97
N ILE A 87 1.74 22.50 -8.35
CA ILE A 87 1.36 23.56 -7.43
C ILE A 87 2.26 23.38 -6.22
N THR A 88 3.43 24.02 -6.28
CA THR A 88 4.32 24.21 -5.15
C THR A 88 3.48 24.87 -4.05
N PRO A 89 3.21 24.22 -2.91
CA PRO A 89 2.48 24.88 -1.83
C PRO A 89 3.41 25.95 -1.27
N GLY A 90 3.11 27.20 -1.62
CA GLY A 90 3.80 28.37 -1.08
C GLY A 90 3.81 28.29 0.44
N ALA A 91 5.02 28.19 0.99
CA ALA A 91 5.27 28.23 2.41
C ALA A 91 4.99 29.65 2.92
N THR A 92 3.76 29.90 3.36
CA THR A 92 3.49 30.96 4.34
C THR A 92 2.60 30.36 5.42
N ALA A 93 3.25 30.05 6.53
CA ALA A 93 2.74 29.32 7.67
C ALA A 93 1.86 30.20 8.56
N ASP A 94 0.66 30.53 8.09
CA ASP A 94 -0.43 30.88 9.00
C ASP A 94 -1.42 29.71 9.06
N ALA A 95 -1.88 29.42 10.27
CA ALA A 95 -2.92 28.43 10.48
C ALA A 95 -4.16 28.87 9.69
N ASN A 96 -4.54 28.10 8.67
CA ASN A 96 -5.75 28.42 7.93
C ASN A 96 -6.95 28.29 8.89
N PRO A 97 -7.66 29.40 9.22
CA PRO A 97 -8.78 29.36 10.14
C PRO A 97 -9.94 28.54 9.57
N GLU A 98 -10.10 28.52 8.24
CA GLU A 98 -11.11 27.72 7.54
C GLU A 98 -10.85 26.22 7.73
N ALA A 99 -9.61 25.77 7.53
CA ALA A 99 -9.23 24.38 7.78
C ALA A 99 -9.47 23.97 9.24
N THR A 100 -9.29 24.90 10.18
CA THR A 100 -9.57 24.64 11.61
C THR A 100 -11.06 24.52 11.87
N ALA A 101 -11.88 25.38 11.29
CA ALA A 101 -13.34 25.31 11.39
C ALA A 101 -13.88 23.98 10.85
N LEU A 102 -13.43 23.55 9.66
CA LEU A 102 -13.83 22.27 9.06
C LEU A 102 -13.38 21.07 9.89
N ILE A 103 -12.19 21.11 10.49
CA ILE A 103 -11.75 20.08 11.44
C ILE A 103 -12.71 20.03 12.63
N THR A 104 -13.08 21.18 13.21
CA THR A 104 -13.99 21.21 14.37
C THR A 104 -15.39 20.70 14.01
N GLU A 105 -15.89 21.04 12.82
CA GLU A 105 -17.17 20.56 12.30
C GLU A 105 -17.16 19.04 12.08
N ALA A 106 -16.14 18.52 11.41
CA ALA A 106 -15.97 17.08 11.21
C ALA A 106 -15.90 16.34 12.56
N MET A 107 -15.19 16.90 13.55
CA MET A 107 -15.14 16.32 14.89
C MET A 107 -16.49 16.37 15.61
N ALA A 108 -17.31 17.41 15.39
CA ALA A 108 -18.66 17.49 15.94
C ALA A 108 -19.55 16.37 15.37
N LEU A 109 -19.47 16.09 14.06
CA LEU A 109 -20.21 15.00 13.41
C LEU A 109 -19.82 13.62 13.93
N LEU A 110 -18.56 13.42 14.33
CA LEU A 110 -18.14 12.15 14.94
C LEU A 110 -18.72 11.92 16.34
N ASN A 111 -19.16 12.98 17.01
CA ASN A 111 -19.73 12.92 18.35
C ASN A 111 -21.27 12.80 18.36
N THR A 112 -21.94 12.92 17.20
CA THR A 112 -23.39 12.72 17.08
C THR A 112 -23.78 11.24 17.18
N LYS A 113 -25.08 10.96 17.38
CA LYS A 113 -25.62 9.59 17.44
C LYS A 113 -26.78 9.45 16.43
N PRO A 114 -26.64 8.60 15.39
CA PRO A 114 -25.45 7.82 15.04
C PRO A 114 -24.29 8.73 14.60
N ALA A 115 -23.05 8.27 14.76
CA ALA A 115 -21.87 9.03 14.36
C ALA A 115 -21.88 9.29 12.84
N GLY A 116 -21.76 10.55 12.44
CA GLY A 116 -21.72 11.00 11.04
C GLY A 116 -20.36 10.72 10.37
N ILE A 117 -19.94 9.45 10.34
CA ILE A 117 -18.60 9.06 9.87
C ILE A 117 -18.39 9.37 8.38
N ILE A 118 -19.41 9.19 7.54
CA ILE A 118 -19.32 9.45 6.10
C ILE A 118 -19.15 10.96 5.84
N GLU A 119 -20.01 11.78 6.45
CA GLU A 119 -19.94 13.24 6.32
C GLU A 119 -18.61 13.79 6.86
N ALA A 120 -18.18 13.33 8.04
CA ALA A 120 -16.88 13.72 8.60
C ALA A 120 -15.72 13.33 7.67
N ARG A 121 -15.75 12.14 7.07
CA ARG A 121 -14.73 11.72 6.09
C ARG A 121 -14.74 12.62 4.86
N ASN A 122 -15.91 12.94 4.31
CA ASN A 122 -16.03 13.78 3.13
C ASN A 122 -15.47 15.17 3.39
N ILE A 123 -15.86 15.83 4.49
CA ILE A 123 -15.31 17.14 4.90
C ILE A 123 -13.79 17.08 5.04
N LEU A 124 -13.26 16.04 5.70
CA LEU A 124 -11.81 15.88 5.88
C LEU A 124 -11.06 15.57 4.58
N ASN A 125 -11.70 14.93 3.60
CA ASN A 125 -11.11 14.72 2.27
C ASN A 125 -11.14 16.00 1.44
N ASP A 126 -12.26 16.73 1.45
CA ASP A 126 -12.47 17.96 0.69
C ASP A 126 -11.51 19.07 1.14
N MET A 127 -11.07 19.04 2.41
CA MET A 127 -10.06 19.97 2.90
C MET A 127 -8.62 19.62 2.50
N LEU A 128 -8.28 18.37 2.12
CA LEU A 128 -6.91 18.01 1.74
C LEU A 128 -6.27 18.89 0.64
N PRO A 129 -6.99 19.32 -0.41
CA PRO A 129 -6.46 20.28 -1.39
C PRO A 129 -6.28 21.69 -0.83
N MET A 130 -6.90 22.04 0.31
CA MET A 130 -6.78 23.37 0.89
C MET A 130 -5.36 23.64 1.43
N PRO A 131 -4.87 24.88 1.32
CA PRO A 131 -3.64 25.28 1.98
C PRO A 131 -3.85 25.21 3.50
N MET A 132 -3.02 24.42 4.17
CA MET A 132 -3.03 24.27 5.63
C MET A 132 -1.63 23.95 6.14
N THR A 133 -1.39 24.14 7.43
CA THR A 133 -0.09 23.83 8.03
C THR A 133 0.23 22.35 7.96
N GLY A 134 1.52 21.98 7.94
CA GLY A 134 1.94 20.57 7.95
C GLY A 134 1.37 19.79 9.15
N ARG A 135 1.21 20.45 10.30
CA ARG A 135 0.58 19.86 11.50
C ARG A 135 -0.91 19.57 11.29
N GLN A 136 -1.67 20.52 10.74
CA GLN A 136 -3.09 20.31 10.42
C GLN A 136 -3.25 19.18 9.39
N ARG A 137 -2.43 19.18 8.34
CA ARG A 137 -2.46 18.13 7.32
C ARG A 137 -2.16 16.74 7.90
N ALA A 138 -1.17 16.64 8.78
CA ALA A 138 -0.84 15.38 9.46
C ALA A 138 -2.00 14.91 10.35
N PHE A 139 -2.64 15.84 11.09
CA PHE A 139 -3.80 15.54 11.91
C PHE A 139 -4.98 15.01 11.09
N VAL A 140 -5.30 15.68 9.98
CA VAL A 140 -6.39 15.31 9.08
C VAL A 140 -6.15 13.93 8.47
N LYS A 141 -4.95 13.68 7.96
CA LYS A 141 -4.56 12.36 7.43
C LYS A 141 -4.70 11.25 8.47
N ARG A 142 -4.25 11.51 9.70
CA ARG A 142 -4.41 10.56 10.81
C ARG A 142 -5.89 10.28 11.08
N LYS A 143 -6.74 11.32 11.12
CA LYS A 143 -8.17 11.15 11.33
C LYS A 143 -8.86 10.39 10.20
N LEU A 144 -8.52 10.69 8.95
CA LEU A 144 -9.00 9.93 7.80
C LEU A 144 -8.63 8.44 7.87
N SER A 145 -7.41 8.11 8.32
CA SER A 145 -7.01 6.72 8.56
C SER A 145 -7.87 6.06 9.64
N GLU A 146 -8.04 6.73 10.79
CA GLU A 146 -8.87 6.21 11.90
C GLU A 146 -10.34 6.02 11.47
N LEU A 147 -10.86 6.88 10.59
CA LEU A 147 -12.21 6.74 10.04
C LEU A 147 -12.30 5.62 9.01
N ALA A 148 -11.30 5.46 8.15
CA ALA A 148 -11.23 4.36 7.20
C ALA A 148 -11.23 3.00 7.91
N ASP A 149 -10.47 2.86 9.00
CA ASP A 149 -10.46 1.65 9.83
C ASP A 149 -11.85 1.31 10.41
N LYS A 150 -12.59 2.35 10.83
CA LYS A 150 -13.94 2.19 11.38
C LYS A 150 -15.01 1.98 10.30
N TRP A 151 -14.82 2.53 9.12
CA TRP A 151 -15.83 2.51 8.07
C TRP A 151 -15.61 1.34 7.09
N LEU A 152 -14.46 1.31 6.41
CA LEU A 152 -14.18 0.31 5.36
C LEU A 152 -13.88 -1.08 5.92
N PHE A 153 -13.25 -1.13 7.09
CA PHE A 153 -12.74 -2.38 7.65
C PHE A 153 -13.55 -2.90 8.85
N SER A 154 -14.62 -2.21 9.22
CA SER A 154 -15.55 -2.71 10.24
C SER A 154 -16.66 -3.55 9.62
N LYS A 155 -17.37 -4.31 10.47
CA LYS A 155 -18.57 -5.07 10.08
C LYS A 155 -19.83 -4.20 10.06
N THR A 156 -19.69 -2.90 10.32
CA THR A 156 -20.81 -1.96 10.48
C THR A 156 -21.17 -1.40 9.11
N VAL A 157 -22.45 -1.52 8.72
CA VAL A 157 -22.95 -0.95 7.47
C VAL A 157 -23.46 0.45 7.74
N TYR A 158 -22.99 1.42 6.96
CA TYR A 158 -23.41 2.81 7.04
C TYR A 158 -24.40 3.11 5.90
N PRO A 159 -25.69 3.34 6.17
CA PRO A 159 -26.69 3.50 5.11
C PRO A 159 -26.53 4.80 4.31
N GLN A 160 -25.79 5.79 4.84
CA GLN A 160 -25.45 7.04 4.16
C GLN A 160 -24.27 6.91 3.19
N ASP A 161 -23.68 5.73 3.10
CA ASP A 161 -22.54 5.47 2.24
C ASP A 161 -23.00 5.04 0.84
N SER A 162 -22.85 5.93 -0.14
CA SER A 162 -23.05 5.60 -1.56
C SER A 162 -21.70 5.29 -2.20
N LEU A 163 -21.49 4.00 -2.52
CA LEU A 163 -20.36 3.50 -3.29
C LEU A 163 -20.41 3.92 -4.77
#